data_AF-A0A8T4C953-F1
#
_entry.id   AF-A0A8T4C953-F1
#
_cell.length_a   1.000
_cell.length_b   1.000
_cell.length_c   1.000
_cell.angle_alpha   90.00
_cell.angle_beta   90.00
_cell.angle_gamma   90.00
#
_symmetry.space_group_name_H-M   'P 1'
#
loop_
_entity.id
_entity.type
_entity.pdbx_description
1 polymer ?
#
loop_
_entity_poly.entity_id
_entity_poly.type
_entity_poly.pdbx_seq_one_letter_code
_entity_poly.pdbx_strand_id
1 'polypeptide(L)'
;MIPMANMTAQDLMGSGQRPQTPGERLRAEMLRLVGGLRSEGADDAAVFQSLFPRTILPAEVLETLASALVSGGHVLLFGPPGSGKTSLAKDLWALYPKKVLFVADCPVNDDPFSLVDESFSRTVPPCPFCKSRYAGVSIADLREFRTRDVDPSKVPVREGHLREGHGFSRIQGSSEVFPDNLTGTINLHRLEQLGDPTSPLVLEPGKLLQANRGLLIVDEIGKLPLGTQNVLLQALQESTVSPAKSRETFPAAFVAVCTSNLSDLDNINEPLSDRLQNVFVGFNREHRKNRMIVDLALRDRRLSSRYPDLLLETGVLLVEEWRRSTGEIYELSEVGSNRTMIDIALRSEAHAALDRDGKRTVGVEVFKKGAMDAMLGHIRARGGDSYVQDAKTVLEFLRKQTGEALHRAALEYWCTFFVEVLRRDKSEGKRVLDECRSALKAQPTEWAQVPLPKLARFAEYAAARETHKGGAGDLEVALGAFAIMQELDTFECGEPR
;
A
#
# COMPACT_ATOMS: atom_id res chain seq x y z
N MET A 1 17.21 -29.36 15.85
CA MET A 1 16.18 -29.98 15.00
C MET A 1 15.48 -31.05 15.80
N ILE A 2 14.31 -30.74 16.36
CA ILE A 2 13.43 -31.73 16.96
C ILE A 2 12.70 -32.40 15.79
N PRO A 3 12.59 -33.74 15.71
CA PRO A 3 11.85 -34.39 14.64
C PRO A 3 10.41 -33.86 14.66
N MET A 4 9.85 -33.50 13.51
CA MET A 4 8.43 -33.12 13.41
C MET A 4 7.59 -34.30 13.90
N ALA A 5 7.18 -34.27 15.17
CA ALA A 5 6.28 -35.25 15.73
C ALA A 5 4.97 -35.17 14.96
N ASN A 6 4.45 -36.33 14.54
CA ASN A 6 3.16 -36.47 13.90
C ASN A 6 2.06 -36.05 14.89
N MET A 7 1.81 -34.74 15.00
CA MET A 7 0.72 -34.21 15.81
C MET A 7 -0.60 -34.61 15.17
N THR A 8 -1.54 -35.05 15.97
CA THR A 8 -2.90 -35.41 15.52
C THR A 8 -3.91 -34.37 15.97
N ALA A 9 -5.14 -34.42 15.43
CA ALA A 9 -6.21 -33.57 15.93
C ALA A 9 -6.53 -33.87 17.42
N GLN A 10 -6.32 -35.11 17.87
CA GLN A 10 -6.44 -35.47 19.28
C GLN A 10 -5.42 -34.72 20.15
N ASP A 11 -4.15 -34.67 19.73
CA ASP A 11 -3.11 -33.92 20.45
C ASP A 11 -3.43 -32.41 20.48
N LEU A 12 -3.95 -31.89 19.37
CA LEU A 12 -4.36 -30.49 19.26
C LEU A 12 -5.50 -30.16 20.23
N MET A 13 -6.52 -31.01 20.33
CA MET A 13 -7.60 -30.84 21.31
C MET A 13 -7.07 -30.91 22.75
N GLY A 14 -6.09 -31.78 23.02
CA GLY A 14 -5.44 -31.91 24.32
C GLY A 14 -4.53 -30.72 24.71
N SER A 15 -4.07 -29.93 23.74
CA SER A 15 -3.19 -28.77 23.97
C SER A 15 -3.89 -27.56 24.61
N GLY A 16 -5.23 -27.56 24.65
CA GLY A 16 -6.03 -26.41 25.11
C GLY A 16 -6.13 -25.25 24.11
N GLN A 17 -5.56 -25.41 22.90
CA GLN A 17 -5.73 -24.46 21.81
C GLN A 17 -7.19 -24.41 21.38
N ARG A 18 -7.71 -23.20 21.12
CA ARG A 18 -9.08 -23.00 20.64
C ARG A 18 -9.08 -22.73 19.13
N PRO A 19 -10.10 -23.21 18.40
CA PRO A 19 -10.26 -22.83 17.00
C PRO A 19 -10.52 -21.33 16.88
N GLN A 20 -9.99 -20.73 15.82
CA GLN A 20 -10.17 -19.30 15.53
C GLN A 20 -10.44 -19.10 14.05
N THR A 21 -11.44 -18.29 13.75
CA THR A 21 -11.72 -17.81 12.40
C THR A 21 -10.61 -16.87 11.92
N PRO A 22 -10.49 -16.65 10.59
CA PRO A 22 -9.50 -15.72 10.04
C PRO A 22 -9.62 -14.30 10.58
N GLY A 23 -10.85 -13.83 10.82
CA GLY A 23 -11.13 -12.52 11.41
C GLY A 23 -10.70 -12.43 12.87
N GLU A 24 -10.98 -13.46 13.68
CA GLU A 24 -10.53 -13.50 15.08
C GLU A 24 -9.01 -13.52 15.20
N ARG A 25 -8.31 -14.22 14.30
CA ARG A 25 -6.84 -14.23 14.26
C ARG A 25 -6.28 -12.85 13.96
N LEU A 26 -6.83 -12.16 12.95
CA LEU A 26 -6.42 -10.79 12.63
C LEU A 26 -6.70 -9.83 13.80
N ARG A 27 -7.92 -9.89 14.37
CA ARG A 27 -8.32 -9.09 15.52
C ARG A 27 -7.38 -9.28 16.70
N ALA A 28 -7.07 -10.52 17.06
CA ALA A 28 -6.17 -10.82 18.18
C ALA A 28 -4.77 -10.24 17.96
N GLU A 29 -4.23 -10.36 16.74
CA GLU A 29 -2.92 -9.80 16.41
C GLU A 29 -2.92 -8.27 16.44
N MET A 30 -3.94 -7.62 15.87
CA MET A 30 -4.07 -6.16 15.90
C MET A 30 -4.18 -5.63 17.34
N LEU A 31 -5.03 -6.23 18.18
CA LEU A 31 -5.18 -5.81 19.57
C LEU A 31 -3.89 -6.04 20.38
N ARG A 32 -3.16 -7.11 20.10
CA ARG A 32 -1.84 -7.39 20.71
C ARG A 32 -0.83 -6.29 20.36
N LEU A 33 -0.75 -5.92 19.08
CA LEU A 33 0.15 -4.86 18.59
C LEU A 33 -0.22 -3.49 19.18
N VAL A 34 -1.50 -3.13 19.13
CA VAL A 34 -2.01 -1.87 19.69
C VAL A 34 -1.75 -1.79 21.20
N GLY A 35 -2.02 -2.87 21.94
CA GLY A 35 -1.76 -2.93 23.38
C GLY A 35 -0.27 -2.79 23.72
N GLY A 36 0.61 -3.43 22.95
CA GLY A 36 2.05 -3.30 23.09
C GLY A 36 2.52 -1.87 22.89
N LEU A 37 2.15 -1.23 21.77
CA LEU A 37 2.55 0.15 21.45
C LEU A 37 2.04 1.16 22.48
N ARG A 38 0.80 0.99 22.96
CA ARG A 38 0.25 1.84 24.05
C ARG A 38 1.01 1.66 25.36
N SER A 39 1.45 0.45 25.68
CA SER A 39 2.26 0.20 26.88
C SER A 39 3.66 0.82 26.80
N GLU A 40 4.17 1.05 25.58
CA GLU A 40 5.42 1.78 25.32
C GLU A 40 5.23 3.31 25.32
N GLY A 41 4.01 3.81 25.54
CA GLY A 41 3.71 5.24 25.63
C GLY A 41 3.48 5.93 24.27
N ALA A 42 3.26 5.17 23.20
CA ALA A 42 2.91 5.73 21.90
C ALA A 42 1.49 6.36 21.94
N ASP A 43 1.34 7.54 21.32
CA ASP A 43 0.03 8.15 21.10
C ASP A 43 -0.78 7.39 20.03
N ASP A 44 -2.09 7.63 19.94
CA ASP A 44 -2.96 6.89 19.04
C ASP A 44 -2.57 7.06 17.56
N ALA A 45 -2.09 8.25 17.16
CA ALA A 45 -1.66 8.50 15.78
C ALA A 45 -0.42 7.65 15.42
N ALA A 46 0.57 7.59 16.31
CA ALA A 46 1.76 6.77 16.16
C ALA A 46 1.44 5.27 16.22
N VAL A 47 0.51 4.87 17.08
CA VAL A 47 0.03 3.47 17.19
C VAL A 47 -0.53 3.02 15.85
N PHE A 48 -1.49 3.75 15.28
CA PHE A 48 -2.13 3.35 14.02
C PHE A 48 -1.18 3.45 12.83
N GLN A 49 -0.32 4.47 12.77
CA GLN A 49 0.70 4.57 11.72
C GLN A 49 1.72 3.41 11.76
N SER A 50 2.03 2.90 12.95
CA SER A 50 2.96 1.76 13.12
C SER A 50 2.39 0.43 12.64
N LEU A 51 1.05 0.29 12.58
CA LEU A 51 0.41 -0.90 12.00
C LEU A 51 0.60 -0.96 10.47
N PHE A 52 0.79 0.20 9.81
CA PHE A 52 0.85 0.34 8.35
C PHE A 52 2.12 1.12 7.93
N PRO A 53 3.32 0.58 8.16
CA PRO A 53 4.56 1.34 8.04
C PRO A 53 4.93 1.72 6.60
N ARG A 54 4.35 1.08 5.57
CA ARG A 54 4.64 1.39 4.17
C ARG A 54 3.65 2.39 3.56
N THR A 55 2.66 2.82 4.33
CA THR A 55 1.58 3.69 3.85
C THR A 55 1.38 4.86 4.80
N ILE A 56 1.65 6.08 4.35
CA ILE A 56 1.47 7.29 5.14
C ILE A 56 0.07 7.86 4.90
N LEU A 57 -0.78 7.87 5.93
CA LEU A 57 -2.18 8.32 5.85
C LEU A 57 -2.55 9.18 7.07
N PRO A 58 -3.70 9.89 7.03
CA PRO A 58 -4.25 10.55 8.20
C PRO A 58 -4.60 9.53 9.29
N ALA A 59 -4.42 9.92 10.56
CA ALA A 59 -4.65 9.02 11.68
C ALA A 59 -6.11 8.56 11.74
N GLU A 60 -7.07 9.41 11.38
CA GLU A 60 -8.49 9.07 11.40
C GLU A 60 -8.83 7.97 10.39
N VAL A 61 -8.15 7.95 9.24
CA VAL A 61 -8.34 6.92 8.20
C VAL A 61 -7.79 5.58 8.69
N LEU A 62 -6.61 5.58 9.31
CA LEU A 62 -5.99 4.37 9.86
C LEU A 62 -6.78 3.82 11.06
N GLU A 63 -7.30 4.70 11.92
CA GLU A 63 -8.18 4.33 13.02
C GLU A 63 -9.49 3.72 12.51
N THR A 64 -10.11 4.32 11.49
CA THR A 64 -11.33 3.79 10.87
C THR A 64 -11.07 2.40 10.28
N LEU A 65 -9.94 2.21 9.58
CA LEU A 65 -9.55 0.90 9.07
C LEU A 65 -9.29 -0.11 10.20
N ALA A 66 -8.59 0.30 11.26
CA ALA A 66 -8.30 -0.58 12.39
C ALA A 66 -9.58 -1.02 13.11
N SER A 67 -10.51 -0.09 13.35
CA SER A 67 -11.82 -0.37 13.90
C SER A 67 -12.61 -1.34 13.02
N ALA A 68 -12.61 -1.10 11.71
CA ALA A 68 -13.29 -1.96 10.74
C ALA A 68 -12.79 -3.41 10.80
N LEU A 69 -11.47 -3.62 10.79
CA LEU A 69 -10.87 -4.94 10.82
C LEU A 69 -11.03 -5.64 12.17
N VAL A 70 -10.92 -4.90 13.28
CA VAL A 70 -11.14 -5.43 14.64
C VAL A 70 -12.59 -5.86 14.84
N SER A 71 -13.55 -5.24 14.14
CA SER A 71 -14.95 -5.67 14.14
C SER A 71 -15.20 -7.00 13.42
N GLY A 72 -14.19 -7.54 12.74
CA GLY A 72 -14.27 -8.81 11.99
C GLY A 72 -14.83 -8.66 10.58
N GLY A 73 -15.03 -7.42 10.11
CA GLY A 73 -15.57 -7.12 8.79
C GLY A 73 -14.56 -7.29 7.65
N HIS A 74 -15.11 -7.47 6.45
CA HIS A 74 -14.38 -7.28 5.20
C HIS A 74 -14.33 -5.78 4.87
N VAL A 75 -13.29 -5.30 4.21
CA VAL A 75 -13.10 -3.86 3.98
C VAL A 75 -13.07 -3.52 2.50
N LEU A 76 -13.69 -2.38 2.14
CA LEU A 76 -13.55 -1.75 0.83
C LEU A 76 -12.80 -0.43 0.99
N LEU A 77 -11.56 -0.40 0.50
CA LEU A 77 -10.74 0.81 0.40
C LEU A 77 -11.08 1.53 -0.90
N PHE A 78 -11.71 2.70 -0.84
CA PHE A 78 -12.07 3.45 -2.03
C PHE A 78 -11.56 4.90 -2.00
N GLY A 79 -11.35 5.50 -3.17
CA GLY A 79 -10.81 6.84 -3.27
C GLY A 79 -10.16 7.12 -4.62
N PRO A 80 -9.52 8.29 -4.80
CA PRO A 80 -8.86 8.65 -6.05
C PRO A 80 -7.72 7.69 -6.42
N PRO A 81 -7.35 7.57 -7.71
CA PRO A 81 -6.26 6.72 -8.14
C PRO A 81 -4.92 7.19 -7.55
N GLY A 82 -4.07 6.23 -7.20
CA GLY A 82 -2.74 6.50 -6.64
C GLY A 82 -2.74 7.16 -5.25
N SER A 83 -3.82 7.05 -4.46
CA SER A 83 -3.86 7.48 -3.05
C SER A 83 -3.19 6.51 -2.07
N GLY A 84 -2.87 5.28 -2.49
CA GLY A 84 -2.17 4.28 -1.67
C GLY A 84 -3.00 3.06 -1.24
N LYS A 85 -4.24 2.92 -1.73
CA LYS A 85 -5.16 1.81 -1.40
C LYS A 85 -4.53 0.41 -1.50
N THR A 86 -3.89 0.11 -2.62
CA THR A 86 -3.25 -1.21 -2.86
C THR A 86 -2.00 -1.42 -1.98
N SER A 87 -1.27 -0.35 -1.64
CA SER A 87 -0.15 -0.46 -0.69
C SER A 87 -0.66 -0.78 0.72
N LEU A 88 -1.75 -0.13 1.13
CA LEU A 88 -2.42 -0.40 2.41
C LEU A 88 -2.92 -1.84 2.50
N ALA A 89 -3.50 -2.37 1.41
CA ALA A 89 -3.91 -3.77 1.34
C ALA A 89 -2.73 -4.75 1.49
N LYS A 90 -1.55 -4.41 0.96
CA LYS A 90 -0.33 -5.22 1.14
C LYS A 90 0.21 -5.14 2.56
N ASP A 91 0.13 -3.98 3.22
CA ASP A 91 0.51 -3.84 4.63
C ASP A 91 -0.36 -4.72 5.53
N LEU A 92 -1.65 -4.83 5.21
CA LEU A 92 -2.55 -5.75 5.92
C LEU A 92 -2.11 -7.21 5.82
N TRP A 93 -1.65 -7.67 4.65
CA TRP A 93 -1.08 -9.01 4.53
C TRP A 93 0.25 -9.15 5.29
N ALA A 94 1.07 -8.10 5.35
CA ALA A 94 2.29 -8.11 6.15
C ALA A 94 1.96 -8.28 7.64
N LEU A 95 0.94 -7.58 8.14
CA LEU A 95 0.43 -7.62 9.51
C LEU A 95 -0.25 -8.96 9.85
N TYR A 96 -0.94 -9.59 8.89
CA TYR A 96 -1.72 -10.80 9.15
C TYR A 96 -0.86 -11.95 9.71
N PRO A 97 -1.31 -12.63 10.80
CA PRO A 97 -0.56 -13.72 11.42
C PRO A 97 -0.46 -14.92 10.47
N LYS A 98 0.77 -15.35 10.16
CA LYS A 98 1.01 -16.38 9.13
C LYS A 98 1.10 -17.79 9.68
N LYS A 99 1.44 -17.97 10.96
CA LYS A 99 1.56 -19.29 11.59
C LYS A 99 0.18 -19.92 11.76
N VAL A 100 0.00 -21.13 11.22
CA VAL A 100 -1.23 -21.92 11.29
C VAL A 100 -0.95 -23.40 11.46
N LEU A 101 -1.95 -24.12 11.99
CA LEU A 101 -2.03 -25.56 11.96
C LEU A 101 -3.06 -25.99 10.92
N PHE A 102 -2.78 -27.03 10.14
CA PHE A 102 -3.68 -27.51 9.09
C PHE A 102 -3.66 -29.01 8.97
N VAL A 103 -4.72 -29.58 8.40
CA VAL A 103 -4.81 -31.02 8.11
C VAL A 103 -3.76 -31.39 7.05
N ALA A 104 -2.92 -32.37 7.34
CA ALA A 104 -1.85 -32.77 6.41
C ALA A 104 -2.41 -33.18 5.04
N ASP A 105 -1.72 -32.75 3.99
CA ASP A 105 -2.05 -33.01 2.58
C ASP A 105 -3.42 -32.46 2.12
N CYS A 106 -4.03 -31.55 2.89
CA CYS A 106 -5.25 -30.86 2.48
C CYS A 106 -4.97 -29.86 1.33
N PRO A 107 -5.72 -29.91 0.21
CA PRO A 107 -5.50 -29.00 -0.92
C PRO A 107 -5.88 -27.55 -0.64
N VAL A 108 -6.75 -27.30 0.34
CA VAL A 108 -7.32 -25.97 0.64
C VAL A 108 -7.02 -25.50 2.07
N ASN A 109 -5.96 -26.05 2.69
CA ASN A 109 -5.48 -25.63 4.01
C ASN A 109 -6.52 -25.80 5.13
N ASP A 110 -7.33 -26.87 5.13
CA ASP A 110 -8.42 -27.06 6.09
C ASP A 110 -7.95 -27.07 7.56
N ASP A 111 -8.81 -26.59 8.45
CA ASP A 111 -8.55 -26.53 9.89
C ASP A 111 -8.81 -27.91 10.52
N PRO A 112 -7.91 -28.49 11.32
CA PRO A 112 -8.21 -29.76 11.98
C PRO A 112 -9.46 -29.70 12.85
N PHE A 113 -9.76 -28.56 13.47
CA PHE A 113 -10.98 -28.38 14.27
C PHE A 113 -12.26 -28.40 13.44
N SER A 114 -12.21 -28.10 12.14
CA SER A 114 -13.42 -28.18 11.29
C SER A 114 -13.92 -29.63 11.16
N LEU A 115 -13.05 -30.61 11.41
CA LEU A 115 -13.41 -32.04 11.39
C LEU A 115 -13.86 -32.58 12.73
N VAL A 116 -13.31 -32.06 13.84
CA VAL A 116 -13.44 -32.68 15.18
C VAL A 116 -14.24 -31.85 16.19
N ASP A 117 -14.43 -30.55 15.94
CA ASP A 117 -15.22 -29.66 16.79
C ASP A 117 -16.56 -29.32 16.12
N GLU A 118 -17.67 -29.75 16.72
CA GLU A 118 -19.01 -29.55 16.14
C GLU A 118 -19.40 -28.08 16.05
N SER A 119 -19.02 -27.27 17.04
CA SER A 119 -19.37 -25.85 17.06
C SER A 119 -18.63 -25.09 15.96
N PHE A 120 -17.33 -25.39 15.80
CA PHE A 120 -16.50 -24.76 14.79
C PHE A 120 -16.84 -25.26 13.38
N SER A 121 -17.13 -26.55 13.21
CA SER A 121 -17.57 -27.13 11.92
C SER A 121 -18.84 -26.47 11.37
N ARG A 122 -19.70 -25.90 12.22
CA ARG A 122 -20.90 -25.16 11.76
C ARG A 122 -20.57 -23.77 11.23
N THR A 123 -19.49 -23.15 11.75
CA THR A 123 -19.03 -21.83 11.31
C THR A 123 -18.08 -21.92 10.12
N VAL A 124 -17.14 -22.87 10.16
CA VAL A 124 -16.15 -23.13 9.12
C VAL A 124 -16.22 -24.61 8.77
N PRO A 125 -16.99 -25.00 7.74
CA PRO A 125 -17.17 -26.40 7.41
C PRO A 125 -15.90 -27.01 6.80
N PRO A 126 -15.63 -28.31 7.05
CA PRO A 126 -14.46 -28.97 6.50
C PRO A 126 -14.56 -29.12 4.98
N CYS A 127 -13.42 -29.20 4.32
CA CYS A 127 -13.38 -29.38 2.88
C CYS A 127 -13.81 -30.80 2.47
N PRO A 128 -14.37 -30.98 1.26
CA PRO A 128 -14.84 -32.29 0.79
C PRO A 128 -13.75 -33.38 0.80
N PHE A 129 -12.49 -33.01 0.52
CA PHE A 129 -11.34 -33.92 0.58
C PHE A 129 -11.15 -34.48 1.99
N CYS A 130 -11.12 -33.61 3.00
CA CYS A 130 -10.93 -33.98 4.39
C CYS A 130 -12.12 -34.80 4.92
N LYS A 131 -13.35 -34.38 4.58
CA LYS A 131 -14.57 -35.12 4.94
C LYS A 131 -14.52 -36.56 4.44
N SER A 132 -14.29 -36.75 3.14
CA SER A 132 -14.26 -38.09 2.55
C SER A 132 -13.13 -38.96 3.14
N ARG A 133 -11.95 -38.37 3.31
CA ARG A 133 -10.77 -39.11 3.80
C ARG A 133 -10.85 -39.53 5.27
N TYR A 134 -11.38 -38.67 6.14
CA TYR A 134 -11.29 -38.87 7.60
C TYR A 134 -12.61 -39.23 8.28
N ALA A 135 -13.77 -39.00 7.65
CA ALA A 135 -15.07 -39.41 8.17
C ALA A 135 -15.57 -40.73 7.57
N GLY A 136 -14.86 -41.31 6.59
CA GLY A 136 -15.28 -42.53 5.91
C GLY A 136 -16.58 -42.39 5.11
N VAL A 137 -17.02 -41.15 4.87
CA VAL A 137 -18.24 -40.85 4.11
C VAL A 137 -17.93 -40.90 2.62
N SER A 138 -18.77 -41.60 1.86
CA SER A 138 -18.66 -41.64 0.40
C SER A 138 -18.82 -40.23 -0.19
N ILE A 139 -18.21 -39.97 -1.35
CA ILE A 139 -18.34 -38.67 -2.01
C ILE A 139 -19.82 -38.32 -2.31
N ALA A 140 -20.70 -39.32 -2.47
CA ALA A 140 -22.13 -39.13 -2.71
C ALA A 140 -22.91 -38.66 -1.47
N ASP A 141 -22.40 -38.93 -0.26
CA ASP A 141 -23.10 -38.73 1.01
C ASP A 141 -22.47 -37.63 1.89
N LEU A 142 -21.58 -36.80 1.34
CA LEU A 142 -20.81 -35.78 2.07
C LEU A 142 -21.66 -34.75 2.83
N ARG A 143 -22.94 -34.61 2.45
CA ARG A 143 -23.94 -33.79 3.13
C ARG A 143 -24.36 -34.35 4.50
N GLU A 144 -24.16 -35.64 4.72
CA GLU A 144 -24.48 -36.33 5.98
C GLU A 144 -23.32 -36.32 6.99
N PHE A 145 -22.22 -35.63 6.67
CA PHE A 145 -21.04 -35.53 7.53
C PHE A 145 -21.39 -35.12 8.97
N ARG A 146 -20.89 -35.88 9.94
CA ARG A 146 -20.93 -35.54 11.36
C ARG A 146 -19.54 -35.64 11.95
N THR A 147 -19.14 -34.63 12.72
CA THR A 147 -17.83 -34.59 13.39
C THR A 147 -17.59 -35.79 14.31
N ARG A 148 -18.65 -36.33 14.93
CA ARG A 148 -18.60 -37.53 15.78
C ARG A 148 -18.16 -38.81 15.07
N ASP A 149 -18.27 -38.86 13.74
CA ASP A 149 -17.89 -40.02 12.94
C ASP A 149 -16.39 -39.98 12.58
N VAL A 150 -15.70 -38.87 12.88
CA VAL A 150 -14.27 -38.69 12.69
C VAL A 150 -13.50 -39.17 13.91
N ASP A 151 -12.46 -39.98 13.68
CA ASP A 151 -11.50 -40.40 14.71
C ASP A 151 -10.34 -39.37 14.80
N PRO A 152 -10.26 -38.54 15.87
CA PRO A 152 -9.28 -37.46 15.96
C PRO A 152 -7.82 -37.94 15.97
N SER A 153 -7.58 -39.19 16.38
CA SER A 153 -6.24 -39.81 16.41
C SER A 153 -5.68 -40.07 15.01
N LYS A 154 -6.55 -40.12 13.98
CA LYS A 154 -6.21 -40.42 12.59
C LYS A 154 -6.12 -39.18 11.71
N VAL A 155 -6.42 -37.99 12.23
CA VAL A 155 -6.33 -36.73 11.49
C VAL A 155 -4.94 -36.14 11.72
N PRO A 156 -4.00 -36.23 10.76
CA PRO A 156 -2.67 -35.68 10.88
C PRO A 156 -2.71 -34.15 10.80
N VAL A 157 -1.99 -33.48 11.69
CA VAL A 157 -1.88 -32.03 11.76
C VAL A 157 -0.44 -31.61 11.48
N ARG A 158 -0.26 -30.61 10.62
CA ARG A 158 1.03 -29.98 10.35
C ARG A 158 1.00 -28.51 10.73
N GLU A 159 2.13 -28.02 11.21
CA GLU A 159 2.39 -26.60 11.37
C GLU A 159 2.97 -26.03 10.07
N GLY A 160 2.54 -24.83 9.69
CA GLY A 160 3.14 -24.11 8.58
C GLY A 160 2.82 -22.63 8.60
N HIS A 161 3.23 -21.97 7.52
CA HIS A 161 3.04 -20.54 7.32
C HIS A 161 2.17 -20.29 6.09
N LEU A 162 1.18 -19.43 6.26
CA LEU A 162 0.38 -18.94 5.15
C LEU A 162 1.25 -18.17 4.16
N ARG A 163 0.98 -18.37 2.87
CA ARG A 163 1.70 -17.80 1.73
C ARG A 163 0.76 -17.69 0.54
N GLU A 164 1.20 -17.03 -0.53
CA GLU A 164 0.40 -16.97 -1.75
C GLU A 164 0.08 -18.37 -2.29
N GLY A 165 -1.19 -18.60 -2.62
CA GLY A 165 -1.73 -19.91 -2.99
C GLY A 165 -2.17 -20.78 -1.80
N HIS A 166 -1.78 -20.44 -0.57
CA HIS A 166 -2.08 -21.20 0.65
C HIS A 166 -2.39 -20.26 1.83
N GLY A 167 -3.66 -19.84 1.94
CA GLY A 167 -4.17 -18.85 2.89
C GLY A 167 -3.90 -17.40 2.51
N PHE A 168 -3.38 -17.14 1.32
CA PHE A 168 -3.34 -15.81 0.74
C PHE A 168 -3.59 -15.87 -0.76
N SER A 169 -4.40 -14.96 -1.24
CA SER A 169 -4.69 -14.81 -2.65
C SER A 169 -4.92 -13.36 -3.00
N ARG A 170 -4.49 -12.97 -4.20
CA ARG A 170 -4.71 -11.65 -4.76
C ARG A 170 -5.39 -11.77 -6.12
N ILE A 171 -6.43 -10.98 -6.31
CA ILE A 171 -7.20 -10.86 -7.55
C ILE A 171 -7.04 -9.41 -8.03
N GLN A 172 -6.63 -9.23 -9.28
CA GLN A 172 -6.67 -7.93 -9.96
C GLN A 172 -7.97 -7.87 -10.76
N GLY A 173 -8.82 -6.90 -10.46
CA GLY A 173 -10.08 -6.68 -11.13
C GLY A 173 -9.89 -6.34 -12.61
N SER A 174 -10.56 -7.10 -13.46
CA SER A 174 -10.66 -6.85 -14.90
C SER A 174 -11.90 -7.55 -15.46
N SER A 175 -12.34 -7.16 -16.65
CA SER A 175 -13.44 -7.81 -17.38
C SER A 175 -13.15 -9.27 -17.74
N GLU A 176 -11.89 -9.71 -17.61
CA GLU A 176 -11.42 -11.06 -17.96
C GLU A 176 -11.29 -11.99 -16.74
N VAL A 177 -11.70 -11.54 -15.55
CA VAL A 177 -11.76 -12.40 -14.37
C VAL A 177 -13.10 -13.12 -14.35
N PHE A 178 -13.09 -14.40 -14.70
CA PHE A 178 -14.27 -15.25 -14.75
C PHE A 178 -14.53 -15.97 -13.41
N PRO A 179 -15.77 -16.43 -13.15
CA PRO A 179 -16.11 -17.21 -11.96
C PRO A 179 -15.18 -18.41 -11.68
N ASP A 180 -14.72 -19.10 -12.73
CA ASP A 180 -13.81 -20.25 -12.61
C ASP A 180 -12.42 -19.85 -12.06
N ASN A 181 -11.97 -18.61 -12.26
CA ASN A 181 -10.73 -18.11 -11.64
C ASN A 181 -10.84 -18.03 -10.11
N LEU A 182 -12.05 -17.77 -9.60
CA LEU A 182 -12.33 -17.66 -8.16
C LEU A 182 -12.55 -19.04 -7.54
N THR A 183 -13.34 -19.88 -8.20
CA THR A 183 -13.80 -21.16 -7.66
C THR A 183 -12.86 -22.33 -7.94
N GLY A 184 -12.14 -22.30 -9.06
CA GLY A 184 -11.23 -23.36 -9.50
C GLY A 184 -11.66 -24.02 -10.81
N THR A 185 -10.78 -24.84 -11.35
CA THR A 185 -10.97 -25.56 -12.61
C THR A 185 -10.80 -27.06 -12.41
N ILE A 186 -11.23 -27.87 -13.39
CA ILE A 186 -10.99 -29.32 -13.35
C ILE A 186 -9.55 -29.59 -13.83
N ASN A 187 -8.82 -30.37 -13.05
CA ASN A 187 -7.55 -30.95 -13.43
C ASN A 187 -7.78 -32.20 -14.31
N LEU A 188 -7.46 -32.09 -15.60
CA LEU A 188 -7.68 -33.15 -16.59
C LEU A 188 -6.97 -34.46 -16.24
N HIS A 189 -5.75 -34.39 -15.70
CA HIS A 189 -4.99 -35.58 -15.33
C HIS A 189 -5.64 -36.36 -14.20
N ARG A 190 -6.14 -35.66 -13.17
CA ARG A 190 -6.90 -36.30 -12.09
C ARG A 190 -8.24 -36.84 -12.58
N LEU A 191 -8.87 -36.15 -13.53
CA LEU A 191 -10.10 -36.61 -14.16
C LEU A 191 -9.88 -37.93 -14.92
N GLU A 192 -8.79 -38.06 -15.67
CA GLU A 192 -8.43 -39.31 -16.36
C GLU A 192 -8.22 -40.47 -15.37
N GLN A 193 -7.64 -40.19 -14.20
CA GLN A 193 -7.41 -41.20 -13.16
C GLN A 193 -8.69 -41.61 -12.41
N LEU A 194 -9.57 -40.66 -12.11
CA LEU A 194 -10.74 -40.88 -11.26
C LEU A 194 -12.03 -41.16 -12.05
N GLY A 195 -12.11 -40.73 -13.30
CA GLY A 195 -13.25 -40.94 -14.20
C GLY A 195 -14.51 -40.12 -13.89
N ASP A 196 -14.55 -39.38 -12.79
CA ASP A 196 -15.70 -38.56 -12.37
C ASP A 196 -15.36 -37.04 -12.39
N PRO A 197 -15.94 -36.26 -13.33
CA PRO A 197 -15.71 -34.82 -13.43
C PRO A 197 -16.32 -34.01 -12.29
N THR A 198 -17.26 -34.60 -11.54
CA THR A 198 -17.93 -33.94 -10.41
C THR A 198 -17.22 -34.16 -9.07
N SER A 199 -16.23 -35.04 -9.05
CA SER A 199 -15.46 -35.37 -7.85
C SER A 199 -14.69 -34.15 -7.34
N PRO A 200 -14.76 -33.83 -6.04
CA PRO A 200 -13.98 -32.73 -5.48
C PRO A 200 -12.46 -32.95 -5.58
N LEU A 201 -12.01 -34.18 -5.81
CA LEU A 201 -10.59 -34.53 -5.94
C LEU A 201 -9.99 -34.07 -7.27
N VAL A 202 -10.81 -33.93 -8.32
CA VAL A 202 -10.36 -33.45 -9.63
C VAL A 202 -10.25 -31.94 -9.71
N LEU A 203 -10.67 -31.21 -8.67
CA LEU A 203 -10.66 -29.75 -8.66
C LEU A 203 -9.26 -29.20 -8.34
N GLU A 204 -8.82 -28.25 -9.16
CA GLU A 204 -7.69 -27.38 -8.88
C GLU A 204 -8.18 -26.09 -8.18
N PRO A 205 -7.68 -25.77 -6.97
CA PRO A 205 -8.20 -24.66 -6.18
C PRO A 205 -8.10 -23.29 -6.86
N GLY A 206 -9.24 -22.61 -6.98
CA GLY A 206 -9.30 -21.21 -7.43
C GLY A 206 -8.87 -20.21 -6.35
N LYS A 207 -8.89 -18.92 -6.71
CA LYS A 207 -8.37 -17.83 -5.86
C LYS A 207 -9.06 -17.72 -4.49
N LEU A 208 -10.34 -18.06 -4.37
CA LEU A 208 -11.05 -18.04 -3.09
C LEU A 208 -10.61 -19.19 -2.17
N LEU A 209 -10.44 -20.39 -2.74
CA LEU A 209 -9.95 -21.57 -2.02
C LEU A 209 -8.49 -21.38 -1.58
N GLN A 210 -7.68 -20.72 -2.42
CA GLN A 210 -6.30 -20.33 -2.09
C GLN A 210 -6.23 -19.33 -0.94
N ALA A 211 -7.25 -18.49 -0.73
CA ALA A 211 -7.31 -17.54 0.38
C ALA A 211 -7.80 -18.17 1.70
N ASN A 212 -8.33 -19.41 1.65
CA ASN A 212 -8.97 -20.04 2.79
C ASN A 212 -8.07 -20.04 4.04
N ARG A 213 -8.67 -19.64 5.15
CA ARG A 213 -8.09 -19.41 6.48
C ARG A 213 -7.10 -18.25 6.61
N GLY A 214 -7.05 -17.35 5.63
CA GLY A 214 -6.21 -16.15 5.73
C GLY A 214 -6.86 -14.93 5.11
N LEU A 215 -6.22 -14.37 4.09
CA LEU A 215 -6.55 -13.05 3.56
C LEU A 215 -6.72 -13.06 2.04
N LEU A 216 -7.77 -12.41 1.56
CA LEU A 216 -8.04 -12.18 0.13
C LEU A 216 -7.86 -10.69 -0.19
N ILE A 217 -6.99 -10.35 -1.14
CA ILE A 217 -6.94 -8.99 -1.70
C ILE A 217 -7.65 -8.97 -3.04
N VAL A 218 -8.59 -8.05 -3.22
CA VAL A 218 -9.25 -7.80 -4.51
C VAL A 218 -8.98 -6.37 -4.92
N ASP A 219 -8.01 -6.16 -5.81
CA ASP A 219 -7.72 -4.84 -6.35
C ASP A 219 -8.76 -4.46 -7.42
N GLU A 220 -9.27 -3.24 -7.38
CA GLU A 220 -10.25 -2.72 -8.36
C GLU A 220 -11.50 -3.62 -8.51
N ILE A 221 -12.15 -3.95 -7.39
CA ILE A 221 -13.34 -4.84 -7.35
C ILE A 221 -14.46 -4.39 -8.31
N GLY A 222 -14.64 -3.08 -8.50
CA GLY A 222 -15.62 -2.53 -9.45
C GLY A 222 -15.35 -2.84 -10.92
N LYS A 223 -14.18 -3.40 -11.26
CA LYS A 223 -13.86 -3.86 -12.62
C LYS A 223 -14.19 -5.33 -12.86
N LEU A 224 -14.58 -6.07 -11.82
CA LEU A 224 -14.99 -7.46 -11.97
C LEU A 224 -16.37 -7.56 -12.65
N PRO A 225 -16.59 -8.54 -13.55
CA PRO A 225 -17.92 -8.83 -14.07
C PRO A 225 -18.91 -9.16 -12.94
N LEU A 226 -20.19 -8.79 -13.10
CA LEU A 226 -21.23 -9.03 -12.09
C LEU A 226 -21.36 -10.52 -11.72
N GLY A 227 -21.23 -11.44 -12.68
CA GLY A 227 -21.24 -12.87 -12.41
C GLY A 227 -20.10 -13.31 -11.47
N THR A 228 -18.93 -12.70 -11.60
CA THR A 228 -17.76 -12.94 -10.73
C THR A 228 -17.96 -12.32 -9.35
N GLN A 229 -18.56 -11.12 -9.28
CA GLN A 229 -18.92 -10.48 -8.02
C GLN A 229 -19.93 -11.31 -7.22
N ASN A 230 -20.90 -11.98 -7.88
CA ASN A 230 -21.87 -12.85 -7.21
C ASN A 230 -21.23 -14.08 -6.54
N VAL A 231 -20.19 -14.64 -7.15
CA VAL A 231 -19.41 -15.73 -6.53
C VAL A 231 -18.68 -15.22 -5.28
N LEU A 232 -18.09 -14.02 -5.36
CA LEU A 232 -17.43 -13.40 -4.22
C LEU A 232 -18.43 -13.14 -3.08
N LEU A 233 -19.63 -12.65 -3.40
CA LEU A 233 -20.71 -12.43 -2.42
C LEU A 233 -21.03 -13.70 -1.63
N GLN A 234 -21.16 -14.85 -2.31
CA GLN A 234 -21.39 -16.13 -1.65
C GLN A 234 -20.27 -16.43 -0.64
N ALA A 235 -19.01 -16.29 -1.05
CA ALA A 235 -17.87 -16.58 -0.18
C ALA A 235 -17.79 -15.65 1.04
N LEU A 236 -18.09 -14.36 0.87
CA LEU A 236 -18.12 -13.41 2.00
C LEU A 236 -19.26 -13.69 2.97
N GLN A 237 -20.43 -14.12 2.48
CA GLN A 237 -21.61 -14.35 3.32
C GLN A 237 -21.62 -15.73 3.99
N GLU A 238 -21.23 -16.77 3.25
CA GLU A 238 -21.36 -18.16 3.68
C GLU A 238 -20.02 -18.77 4.13
N SER A 239 -18.90 -18.04 4.00
CA SER A 239 -17.54 -18.56 4.22
C SER A 239 -17.23 -19.84 3.42
N THR A 240 -17.96 -20.05 2.33
CA THR A 240 -17.89 -21.23 1.49
C THR A 240 -18.20 -20.88 0.04
N VAL A 241 -17.80 -21.76 -0.88
CA VAL A 241 -18.14 -21.61 -2.28
C VAL A 241 -18.40 -22.96 -2.92
N SER A 242 -19.36 -22.99 -3.84
CA SER A 242 -19.71 -24.17 -4.63
C SER A 242 -19.20 -23.97 -6.07
N PRO A 243 -18.07 -24.59 -6.46
CA PRO A 243 -17.58 -24.50 -7.83
C PRO A 243 -18.62 -25.03 -8.81
N ALA A 244 -18.83 -24.35 -9.94
CA ALA A 244 -19.88 -24.70 -10.91
C ALA A 244 -19.78 -26.14 -11.44
N LYS A 245 -18.58 -26.72 -11.43
CA LYS A 245 -18.28 -28.07 -11.89
C LYS A 245 -18.21 -29.12 -10.77
N SER A 246 -18.52 -28.75 -9.53
CA SER A 246 -18.55 -29.65 -8.38
C SER A 246 -19.95 -29.71 -7.76
N ARG A 247 -20.34 -30.88 -7.24
CA ARG A 247 -21.57 -31.04 -6.43
C ARG A 247 -21.38 -30.65 -4.97
N GLU A 248 -20.13 -30.37 -4.60
CA GLU A 248 -19.70 -30.14 -3.23
C GLU A 248 -19.26 -28.70 -3.00
N THR A 249 -19.41 -28.28 -1.74
CA THR A 249 -19.07 -26.95 -1.27
C THR A 249 -17.73 -26.97 -0.54
N PHE A 250 -16.85 -26.01 -0.86
CA PHE A 250 -15.53 -25.88 -0.27
C PHE A 250 -15.48 -24.71 0.73
N PRO A 251 -14.70 -24.82 1.82
CA PRO A 251 -14.44 -23.68 2.70
C PRO A 251 -13.68 -22.58 1.96
N ALA A 252 -14.14 -21.36 2.19
CA ALA A 252 -13.58 -20.12 1.66
C ALA A 252 -13.67 -19.04 2.75
N ALA A 253 -13.24 -19.38 3.97
CA ALA A 253 -13.24 -18.45 5.10
C ALA A 253 -11.98 -17.58 5.01
N PHE A 254 -12.11 -16.27 4.84
CA PHE A 254 -10.98 -15.34 4.79
C PHE A 254 -11.41 -13.95 5.21
N VAL A 255 -10.45 -13.07 5.49
CA VAL A 255 -10.69 -11.62 5.56
C VAL A 255 -10.46 -11.03 4.16
N ALA A 256 -11.49 -10.42 3.56
CA ALA A 256 -11.33 -9.71 2.29
C ALA A 256 -10.93 -8.24 2.49
N VAL A 257 -9.95 -7.81 1.70
CA VAL A 257 -9.50 -6.43 1.57
C VAL A 257 -9.65 -6.05 0.10
N CYS A 258 -10.71 -5.32 -0.19
CA CYS A 258 -11.07 -4.90 -1.54
C CYS A 258 -10.61 -3.46 -1.77
N THR A 259 -10.22 -3.12 -2.99
CA THR A 259 -9.95 -1.73 -3.39
C THR A 259 -10.82 -1.31 -4.57
N SER A 260 -11.19 -0.03 -4.64
CA SER A 260 -11.88 0.53 -5.80
C SER A 260 -11.53 2.00 -6.03
N ASN A 261 -11.74 2.49 -7.25
CA ASN A 261 -11.72 3.91 -7.54
C ASN A 261 -13.13 4.48 -7.38
N LEU A 262 -13.25 5.79 -7.14
CA LEU A 262 -14.54 6.47 -7.01
C LEU A 262 -15.44 6.26 -8.24
N SER A 263 -14.88 6.31 -9.44
CA SER A 263 -15.60 6.11 -10.70
C SER A 263 -16.16 4.70 -10.89
N ASP A 264 -15.61 3.72 -10.19
CA ASP A 264 -15.91 2.30 -10.37
C ASP A 264 -16.86 1.80 -9.26
N LEU A 265 -17.30 2.66 -8.34
CA LEU A 265 -18.18 2.29 -7.24
C LEU A 265 -19.56 1.83 -7.71
N ASP A 266 -20.13 2.51 -8.71
CA ASP A 266 -21.44 2.17 -9.27
C ASP A 266 -21.46 0.79 -9.97
N ASN A 267 -20.28 0.25 -10.29
CA ASN A 267 -20.13 -1.07 -10.90
C ASN A 267 -20.10 -2.20 -9.87
N ILE A 268 -20.04 -1.88 -8.57
CA ILE A 268 -20.08 -2.86 -7.49
C ILE A 268 -21.54 -3.18 -7.19
N ASN A 269 -21.91 -4.46 -7.19
CA ASN A 269 -23.28 -4.83 -6.87
C ASN A 269 -23.64 -4.37 -5.44
N GLU A 270 -24.87 -3.88 -5.24
CA GLU A 270 -25.33 -3.36 -3.95
C GLU A 270 -25.25 -4.43 -2.83
N PRO A 271 -25.66 -5.70 -3.04
CA PRO A 271 -25.54 -6.74 -2.01
C PRO A 271 -24.10 -6.99 -1.53
N LEU A 272 -23.11 -6.85 -2.39
CA LEU A 272 -21.69 -7.04 -2.11
C LEU A 272 -21.14 -5.83 -1.38
N SER A 273 -21.55 -4.63 -1.78
CA SER A 273 -21.22 -3.39 -1.07
C SER A 273 -21.69 -3.44 0.39
N ASP A 274 -22.90 -3.95 0.65
CA ASP A 274 -23.44 -4.11 2.02
C ASP A 274 -22.65 -5.09 2.90
N ARG A 275 -21.86 -6.00 2.29
CA ARG A 275 -20.96 -6.93 3.01
C ARG A 275 -19.57 -6.35 3.29
N LEU A 276 -19.29 -5.14 2.80
CA LEU A 276 -17.99 -4.49 2.91
C LEU A 276 -18.09 -3.24 3.79
N GLN A 277 -17.13 -3.07 4.69
CA GLN A 277 -16.97 -1.85 5.46
C GLN A 277 -16.16 -0.83 4.65
N ASN A 278 -16.82 0.27 4.32
CA ASN A 278 -16.29 1.28 3.42
C ASN A 278 -15.30 2.22 4.15
N VAL A 279 -14.07 2.30 3.65
CA VAL A 279 -13.02 3.20 4.15
C VAL A 279 -12.53 4.08 3.02
N PHE A 280 -12.76 5.40 3.14
CA PHE A 280 -12.29 6.37 2.16
C PHE A 280 -10.80 6.68 2.35
N VAL A 281 -10.00 6.46 1.31
CA VAL A 281 -8.56 6.70 1.27
C VAL A 281 -8.26 7.84 0.30
N GLY A 282 -8.28 9.06 0.82
CA GLY A 282 -7.93 10.29 0.11
C GLY A 282 -6.44 10.61 0.13
N PHE A 283 -6.08 11.76 -0.45
CA PHE A 283 -4.71 12.30 -0.35
C PHE A 283 -4.49 13.01 0.98
N ASN A 284 -3.24 13.00 1.47
CA ASN A 284 -2.88 13.76 2.67
C ASN A 284 -2.96 15.26 2.38
N ARG A 285 -3.58 16.00 3.31
CA ARG A 285 -3.66 17.46 3.28
C ARG A 285 -2.42 18.13 3.88
N GLU A 286 -1.76 17.44 4.81
CA GLU A 286 -0.54 17.91 5.46
C GLU A 286 0.67 17.72 4.55
N HIS A 287 1.39 18.82 4.31
CA HIS A 287 2.57 18.83 3.45
C HIS A 287 3.64 17.84 3.89
N ARG A 288 3.95 17.84 5.20
CA ARG A 288 4.91 16.94 5.82
C ARG A 288 4.62 15.46 5.52
N LYS A 289 3.35 15.03 5.56
CA LYS A 289 2.96 13.65 5.24
C LYS A 289 3.17 13.33 3.76
N ASN A 290 2.85 14.26 2.86
CA ASN A 290 3.14 14.10 1.43
C ASN A 290 4.65 13.98 1.17
N ARG A 291 5.47 14.80 1.83
CA ARG A 291 6.93 14.71 1.74
C ARG A 291 7.48 13.38 2.27
N MET A 292 6.92 12.87 3.38
CA MET A 292 7.26 11.54 3.92
C MET A 292 6.95 10.39 2.95
N ILE A 293 5.88 10.50 2.14
CA ILE A 293 5.58 9.50 1.10
C ILE A 293 6.71 9.43 0.08
N VAL A 294 7.19 10.60 -0.37
CA VAL A 294 8.31 10.68 -1.32
C VAL A 294 9.58 10.11 -0.69
N ASP A 295 9.89 10.47 0.56
CA ASP A 295 11.07 9.93 1.26
C ASP A 295 11.04 8.40 1.39
N LEU A 296 9.91 7.85 1.78
CA LEU A 296 9.72 6.41 1.90
C LEU A 296 9.95 5.71 0.55
N ALA A 297 9.35 6.24 -0.52
CA ALA A 297 9.49 5.68 -1.87
C ALA A 297 10.93 5.77 -2.41
N LEU A 298 11.64 6.86 -2.10
CA LEU A 298 13.03 7.05 -2.52
C LEU A 298 13.99 6.12 -1.76
N ARG A 299 13.73 5.86 -0.46
CA ARG A 299 14.50 4.90 0.35
C ARG A 299 14.41 3.48 -0.21
N ASP A 300 13.21 3.02 -0.53
CA ASP A 300 12.99 1.67 -1.07
C ASP A 300 13.70 1.43 -2.41
N ARG A 301 13.87 2.49 -3.21
CA ARG A 301 14.47 2.42 -4.56
C ARG A 301 15.99 2.64 -4.58
N ARG A 302 16.63 2.86 -3.42
CA ARG A 302 18.09 3.10 -3.28
C ARG A 302 18.63 4.19 -4.22
N LEU A 303 17.83 5.22 -4.43
CA LEU A 303 18.19 6.32 -5.33
C LEU A 303 19.27 7.18 -4.71
N SER A 304 20.04 7.85 -5.57
CA SER A 304 21.25 8.54 -5.15
C SER A 304 20.93 9.71 -4.22
N SER A 305 21.81 9.98 -3.27
CA SER A 305 21.72 11.08 -2.30
C SER A 305 21.87 12.48 -2.90
N ARG A 306 21.72 12.64 -4.22
CA ARG A 306 22.14 13.83 -4.97
C ARG A 306 20.97 14.69 -5.46
N TYR A 307 19.77 14.42 -4.97
CA TYR A 307 18.59 15.22 -5.27
C TYR A 307 18.39 16.28 -4.18
N PRO A 308 18.41 17.58 -4.50
CA PRO A 308 18.21 18.63 -3.50
C PRO A 308 16.85 18.55 -2.82
N ASP A 309 16.81 18.56 -1.49
CA ASP A 309 15.57 18.51 -0.71
C ASP A 309 14.61 19.63 -1.12
N LEU A 310 15.14 20.83 -1.39
CA LEU A 310 14.35 21.97 -1.87
C LEU A 310 13.55 21.65 -3.16
N LEU A 311 14.11 20.86 -4.07
CA LEU A 311 13.42 20.44 -5.29
C LEU A 311 12.45 19.28 -5.04
N LEU A 312 12.66 18.46 -4.00
CA LEU A 312 11.69 17.46 -3.56
C LEU A 312 10.46 18.14 -2.97
N GLU A 313 10.66 19.16 -2.12
CA GLU A 313 9.56 20.00 -1.62
C GLU A 313 8.81 20.68 -2.77
N THR A 314 9.54 21.22 -3.75
CA THR A 314 8.93 21.84 -4.94
C THR A 314 8.04 20.84 -5.70
N GLY A 315 8.50 19.61 -5.90
CA GLY A 315 7.72 18.56 -6.57
C GLY A 315 6.45 18.19 -5.81
N VAL A 316 6.51 18.11 -4.48
CA VAL A 316 5.35 17.86 -3.63
C VAL A 316 4.35 19.03 -3.70
N LEU A 317 4.83 20.27 -3.55
CA LEU A 317 4.00 21.47 -3.62
C LEU A 317 3.29 21.60 -4.97
N LEU A 318 3.97 21.23 -6.07
CA LEU A 318 3.35 21.22 -7.40
C LEU A 318 2.14 20.29 -7.49
N VAL A 319 2.28 19.06 -6.98
CA VAL A 319 1.17 18.10 -7.01
C VAL A 319 0.06 18.51 -6.04
N GLU A 320 0.41 19.08 -4.89
CA GLU A 320 -0.59 19.65 -3.98
C GLU A 320 -1.37 20.80 -4.61
N GLU A 321 -0.70 21.69 -5.32
CA GLU A 321 -1.35 22.80 -6.00
C GLU A 321 -2.19 22.31 -7.18
N TRP A 322 -1.73 21.25 -7.87
CA TRP A 322 -2.55 20.56 -8.86
C TRP A 322 -3.86 20.04 -8.25
N ARG A 323 -3.80 19.39 -7.09
CA ARG A 323 -4.99 18.89 -6.36
C ARG A 323 -5.94 20.02 -5.92
N ARG A 324 -5.44 21.24 -5.67
CA ARG A 324 -6.27 22.40 -5.26
C ARG A 324 -6.89 23.11 -6.46
N SER A 325 -6.13 23.27 -7.53
CA SER A 325 -6.50 24.08 -8.70
C SER A 325 -7.29 23.32 -9.76
N THR A 326 -7.07 22.01 -9.85
CA THR A 326 -7.74 21.15 -10.81
C THR A 326 -8.86 20.45 -10.07
N GLY A 327 -10.11 20.71 -10.44
CA GLY A 327 -11.27 20.01 -9.89
C GLY A 327 -11.23 18.50 -10.18
N GLU A 328 -12.35 17.81 -9.97
CA GLU A 328 -12.48 16.37 -10.22
C GLU A 328 -12.61 16.04 -11.72
N ILE A 329 -11.65 16.46 -12.55
CA ILE A 329 -11.55 16.03 -13.94
C ILE A 329 -10.99 14.60 -13.94
N TYR A 330 -11.78 13.64 -14.42
CA TYR A 330 -11.47 12.22 -14.35
C TYR A 330 -10.16 11.86 -15.08
N GLU A 331 -9.97 12.38 -16.29
CA GLU A 331 -8.80 12.17 -17.16
C GLU A 331 -7.48 12.67 -16.52
N LEU A 332 -7.60 13.62 -15.60
CA LEU A 332 -6.50 14.29 -14.91
C LEU A 332 -6.32 13.85 -13.46
N SER A 333 -7.15 12.92 -12.98
CA SER A 333 -7.14 12.46 -11.59
C SER A 333 -5.81 11.81 -11.17
N GLU A 334 -5.13 11.12 -12.09
CA GLU A 334 -3.83 10.50 -11.82
C GLU A 334 -2.68 11.50 -11.76
N VAL A 335 -2.79 12.63 -12.44
CA VAL A 335 -1.77 13.70 -12.41
C VAL A 335 -1.60 14.21 -10.97
N GLY A 336 -2.68 14.25 -10.19
CA GLY A 336 -2.64 14.61 -8.76
C GLY A 336 -2.19 13.49 -7.81
N SER A 337 -1.78 12.32 -8.29
CA SER A 337 -1.56 11.16 -7.43
C SER A 337 -0.29 11.23 -6.56
N ASN A 338 -0.20 10.39 -5.52
CA ASN A 338 1.05 10.23 -4.77
C ASN A 338 2.18 9.68 -5.66
N ARG A 339 1.81 8.90 -6.68
CA ARG A 339 2.75 8.38 -7.67
C ARG A 339 3.38 9.50 -8.48
N THR A 340 2.64 10.55 -8.83
CA THR A 340 3.20 11.72 -9.54
C THR A 340 4.31 12.37 -8.73
N MET A 341 4.13 12.60 -7.42
CA MET A 341 5.18 13.19 -6.57
C MET A 341 6.47 12.37 -6.60
N ILE A 342 6.33 11.05 -6.52
CA ILE A 342 7.46 10.12 -6.61
C ILE A 342 8.10 10.18 -8.00
N ASP A 343 7.29 10.08 -9.06
CA ASP A 343 7.79 10.04 -10.43
C ASP A 343 8.45 11.36 -10.86
N ILE A 344 8.04 12.52 -10.33
CA ILE A 344 8.77 13.79 -10.53
C ILE A 344 10.22 13.62 -10.08
N ALA A 345 10.44 13.15 -8.85
CA ALA A 345 11.78 12.94 -8.32
C ALA A 345 12.58 11.93 -9.16
N LEU A 346 11.95 10.80 -9.52
CA LEU A 346 12.60 9.76 -10.32
C LEU A 346 13.00 10.22 -11.71
N ARG A 347 12.10 10.93 -12.41
CA ARG A 347 12.34 11.42 -13.77
C ARG A 347 13.39 12.51 -13.77
N SER A 348 13.36 13.42 -12.80
CA SER A 348 14.37 14.46 -12.67
C SER A 348 15.76 13.89 -12.36
N GLU A 349 15.87 12.87 -11.50
CA GLU A 349 17.14 12.17 -11.28
C GLU A 349 17.61 11.43 -12.53
N ALA A 350 16.71 10.75 -13.24
CA ALA A 350 17.05 10.06 -14.49
C ALA A 350 17.55 11.05 -15.55
N HIS A 351 16.93 12.23 -15.68
CA HIS A 351 17.42 13.26 -16.59
C HIS A 351 18.80 13.79 -16.20
N ALA A 352 19.09 13.97 -14.91
CA ALA A 352 20.43 14.35 -14.45
C ALA A 352 21.46 13.25 -14.76
N ALA A 353 21.12 11.99 -14.52
CA ALA A 353 22.01 10.85 -14.76
C ALA A 353 22.32 10.62 -16.24
N LEU A 354 21.40 11.00 -17.14
CA LEU A 354 21.56 10.90 -18.59
C LEU A 354 22.20 12.16 -19.20
N ASP A 355 22.41 13.21 -18.42
CA ASP A 355 23.01 14.44 -18.92
C ASP A 355 24.49 14.23 -19.30
N ARG A 356 24.87 14.72 -20.48
CA ARG A 356 26.22 14.54 -21.04
C ARG A 356 27.26 15.37 -20.29
N ASP A 357 26.82 16.40 -19.57
CA ASP A 357 27.67 17.31 -18.80
C ASP A 357 28.23 16.67 -17.52
N GLY A 358 27.85 15.42 -17.21
CA GLY A 358 28.39 14.65 -16.09
C GLY A 358 27.94 15.11 -14.71
N LYS A 359 27.10 16.16 -14.63
CA LYS A 359 26.46 16.63 -13.41
C LYS A 359 25.47 15.58 -12.91
N ARG A 360 25.75 15.01 -11.74
CA ARG A 360 24.89 13.99 -11.12
C ARG A 360 23.85 14.56 -10.17
N THR A 361 23.78 15.88 -10.03
CA THR A 361 22.80 16.60 -9.19
C THR A 361 21.68 17.18 -10.03
N VAL A 362 20.45 17.16 -9.50
CA VAL A 362 19.29 17.75 -10.18
C VAL A 362 19.28 19.26 -9.99
N GLY A 363 19.44 20.01 -11.08
CA GLY A 363 19.21 21.48 -11.11
C GLY A 363 17.79 21.85 -11.52
N VAL A 364 17.42 23.13 -11.43
CA VAL A 364 16.06 23.64 -11.74
C VAL A 364 15.57 23.26 -13.14
N GLU A 365 16.42 23.39 -14.15
CA GLU A 365 16.02 23.08 -15.54
C GLU A 365 15.82 21.57 -15.76
N VAL A 366 16.62 20.75 -15.07
CA VAL A 366 16.45 19.29 -15.09
C VAL A 366 15.20 18.89 -14.30
N PHE A 367 14.94 19.56 -13.19
CA PHE A 367 13.71 19.42 -12.42
C PHE A 367 12.48 19.72 -13.27
N LYS A 368 12.43 20.88 -13.94
CA LYS A 368 11.33 21.28 -14.84
C LYS A 368 11.06 20.21 -15.90
N LYS A 369 12.11 19.66 -16.51
CA LYS A 369 11.98 18.56 -17.50
C LYS A 369 11.38 17.30 -16.88
N GLY A 370 11.89 16.86 -15.74
CA GLY A 370 11.37 15.67 -15.07
C GLY A 370 9.96 15.84 -14.51
N ALA A 371 9.62 17.02 -14.02
CA ALA A 371 8.27 17.35 -13.57
C ALA A 371 7.27 17.33 -14.74
N MET A 372 7.66 17.92 -15.87
CA MET A 372 6.87 17.87 -17.10
C MET A 372 6.67 16.44 -17.61
N ASP A 373 7.73 15.65 -17.71
CA ASP A 373 7.66 14.25 -18.17
C ASP A 373 6.80 13.38 -17.24
N ALA A 374 6.96 13.55 -15.93
CA ALA A 374 6.17 12.83 -14.93
C ALA A 374 4.68 13.19 -15.03
N MET A 375 4.33 14.48 -15.02
CA MET A 375 2.91 14.90 -15.01
C MET A 375 2.21 14.58 -16.33
N LEU A 376 2.86 14.78 -17.48
CA LEU A 376 2.29 14.40 -18.78
C LEU A 376 2.11 12.88 -18.90
N GLY A 377 3.05 12.10 -18.35
CA GLY A 377 2.98 10.63 -18.34
C GLY A 377 1.82 10.05 -17.52
N HIS A 378 1.16 10.85 -16.67
CA HIS A 378 0.00 10.45 -15.85
C HIS A 378 -1.34 10.96 -16.39
N ILE A 379 -1.39 11.47 -17.62
CA ILE A 379 -2.65 11.82 -18.28
C ILE A 379 -3.37 10.55 -18.74
N ARG A 380 -4.63 10.37 -18.32
CA ARG A 380 -5.50 9.29 -18.80
C ARG A 380 -6.47 9.79 -19.86
N ALA A 381 -5.99 9.88 -21.09
CA ALA A 381 -6.82 10.31 -22.22
C ALA A 381 -7.58 9.16 -22.89
N ARG A 382 -8.83 9.40 -23.29
CA ARG A 382 -9.63 8.48 -24.11
C ARG A 382 -9.57 8.90 -25.59
N GLY A 383 -8.36 8.88 -26.17
CA GLY A 383 -8.13 9.23 -27.57
C GLY A 383 -7.16 10.41 -27.77
N GLY A 384 -6.72 10.61 -29.03
CA GLY A 384 -5.68 11.58 -29.36
C GLY A 384 -6.05 13.03 -29.07
N ASP A 385 -7.26 13.45 -29.40
CA ASP A 385 -7.70 14.85 -29.20
C ASP A 385 -7.85 15.20 -27.72
N SER A 386 -8.39 14.27 -26.91
CA SER A 386 -8.45 14.39 -25.44
C SER A 386 -7.05 14.53 -24.86
N TYR A 387 -6.09 13.70 -25.30
CA TYR A 387 -4.71 13.78 -24.83
C TYR A 387 -4.07 15.14 -25.11
N VAL A 388 -4.26 15.68 -26.32
CA VAL A 388 -3.68 16.98 -26.70
C VAL A 388 -4.28 18.11 -25.84
N GLN A 389 -5.57 18.06 -25.55
CA GLN A 389 -6.21 19.05 -24.68
C GLN A 389 -5.71 18.94 -23.24
N ASP A 390 -5.69 17.74 -22.67
CA ASP A 390 -5.24 17.48 -21.30
C ASP A 390 -3.76 17.85 -21.12
N ALA A 391 -2.92 17.56 -22.13
CA ALA A 391 -1.52 17.95 -22.13
C ALA A 391 -1.34 19.47 -22.14
N LYS A 392 -2.19 20.23 -22.85
CA LYS A 392 -2.17 21.70 -22.80
C LYS A 392 -2.50 22.19 -21.39
N THR A 393 -3.51 21.62 -20.73
CA THR A 393 -3.85 21.97 -19.35
C THR A 393 -2.69 21.74 -18.39
N VAL A 394 -2.04 20.57 -18.47
CA VAL A 394 -0.85 20.26 -17.64
C VAL A 394 0.31 21.23 -17.94
N LEU A 395 0.60 21.51 -19.21
CA LEU A 395 1.68 22.42 -19.60
C LEU A 395 1.42 23.87 -19.17
N GLU A 396 0.18 24.35 -19.29
CA GLU A 396 -0.21 25.68 -18.82
C GLU A 396 -0.11 25.78 -17.30
N PHE A 397 -0.52 24.74 -16.57
CA PHE A 397 -0.34 24.65 -15.13
C PHE A 397 1.13 24.74 -14.74
N LEU A 398 1.99 23.90 -15.33
CA LEU A 398 3.42 23.88 -15.02
C LEU A 398 4.08 25.23 -15.28
N ARG A 399 3.72 25.90 -16.39
CA ARG A 399 4.22 27.25 -16.70
C ARG A 399 3.84 28.28 -15.63
N LYS A 400 2.63 28.19 -15.07
CA LYS A 400 2.13 29.13 -14.06
C LYS A 400 2.63 28.82 -12.66
N GLN A 401 2.72 27.55 -12.30
CA GLN A 401 2.88 27.10 -10.91
C GLN A 401 4.30 26.67 -10.54
N THR A 402 5.18 26.37 -11.50
CA THR A 402 6.55 25.92 -11.17
C THR A 402 7.35 26.99 -10.44
N GLY A 403 7.26 28.26 -10.87
CA GLY A 403 7.95 29.36 -10.19
C GLY A 403 7.42 29.59 -8.77
N GLU A 404 6.10 29.57 -8.59
CA GLU A 404 5.46 29.76 -7.28
C GLU A 404 5.79 28.60 -6.32
N ALA A 405 5.71 27.37 -6.79
CA ALA A 405 6.07 26.19 -5.97
C ALA A 405 7.54 26.22 -5.55
N LEU A 406 8.44 26.62 -6.46
CA LEU A 406 9.86 26.79 -6.16
C LEU A 406 10.07 27.89 -5.11
N HIS A 407 9.37 29.01 -5.26
CA HIS A 407 9.43 30.12 -4.31
C HIS A 407 8.99 29.70 -2.91
N ARG A 408 7.87 28.97 -2.81
CA ARG A 408 7.33 28.47 -1.53
C ARG A 408 8.25 27.46 -0.87
N ALA A 409 8.77 26.47 -1.60
CA ALA A 409 9.72 25.50 -1.07
C ALA A 409 10.99 26.18 -0.53
N ALA A 410 11.47 27.18 -1.27
CA ALA A 410 12.65 27.93 -0.88
C ALA A 410 12.40 28.81 0.37
N LEU A 411 11.23 29.44 0.48
CA LEU A 411 10.83 30.15 1.68
C LEU A 411 10.78 29.22 2.91
N GLU A 412 10.22 28.01 2.77
CA GLU A 412 10.16 27.02 3.86
C GLU A 412 11.56 26.56 4.29
N TYR A 413 12.46 26.35 3.32
CA TYR A 413 13.86 26.06 3.57
C TYR A 413 14.55 27.17 4.39
N TRP A 414 14.34 28.42 3.99
CA TRP A 414 14.86 29.60 4.70
C TRP A 414 14.28 29.74 6.10
N CYS A 415 12.97 29.58 6.26
CA CYS A 415 12.33 29.75 7.56
C CYS A 415 12.77 28.68 8.55
N THR A 416 13.01 27.45 8.07
CA THR A 416 13.59 26.42 8.93
C THR A 416 14.99 26.82 9.42
N PHE A 417 15.87 27.29 8.51
CA PHE A 417 17.19 27.82 8.90
C PHE A 417 17.10 28.98 9.90
N PHE A 418 16.20 29.94 9.63
CA PHE A 418 15.99 31.11 10.46
C PHE A 418 15.56 30.74 11.89
N VAL A 419 14.73 29.72 12.04
CA VAL A 419 14.27 29.22 13.34
C VAL A 419 15.34 28.38 14.02
N GLU A 420 15.90 27.38 13.35
CA GLU A 420 16.78 26.38 13.94
C GLU A 420 18.21 26.90 14.20
N VAL A 421 18.76 27.66 13.25
CA VAL A 421 20.16 28.11 13.29
C VAL A 421 20.27 29.54 13.80
N LEU A 422 19.42 30.44 13.31
CA LEU A 422 19.44 31.85 13.70
C LEU A 422 18.58 32.16 14.92
N ARG A 423 17.85 31.17 15.47
CA ARG A 423 17.03 31.30 16.69
C ARG A 423 16.10 32.51 16.67
N ARG A 424 15.54 32.83 15.50
CA ARG A 424 14.62 33.96 15.25
C ARG A 424 15.24 35.36 15.42
N ASP A 425 16.55 35.51 15.39
CA ASP A 425 17.18 36.84 15.39
C ASP A 425 16.96 37.54 14.03
N LYS A 426 16.00 38.48 14.01
CA LYS A 426 15.63 39.24 12.80
C LYS A 426 16.78 40.07 12.25
N SER A 427 17.62 40.64 13.11
CA SER A 427 18.73 41.49 12.68
C SER A 427 19.82 40.65 12.01
N GLU A 428 20.05 39.46 12.55
CA GLU A 428 20.99 38.49 12.01
C GLU A 428 20.47 37.86 10.73
N GLY A 429 19.19 37.47 10.69
CA GLY A 429 18.54 36.96 9.48
C GLY A 429 18.63 37.93 8.30
N LYS A 430 18.36 39.23 8.53
CA LYS A 430 18.49 40.26 7.50
C LYS A 430 19.93 40.39 7.00
N ARG A 431 20.92 40.40 7.91
CA ARG A 431 22.34 40.46 7.53
C ARG A 431 22.78 39.25 6.71
N VAL A 432 22.42 38.03 7.14
CA VAL A 432 22.75 36.81 6.38
C VAL A 432 22.12 36.85 5.00
N LEU A 433 20.89 37.33 4.88
CA LEU A 433 20.22 37.47 3.60
C LEU A 433 20.92 38.47 2.67
N ASP A 434 21.30 39.64 3.20
CA ASP A 434 22.02 40.68 2.47
C ASP A 434 23.43 40.21 2.06
N GLU A 435 24.09 39.44 2.93
CA GLU A 435 25.36 38.77 2.67
C GLU A 435 25.24 37.72 1.56
N CYS A 436 24.19 36.88 1.60
CA CYS A 436 23.90 35.91 0.53
C CYS A 436 23.73 36.62 -0.81
N ARG A 437 22.86 37.64 -0.87
CA ARG A 437 22.64 38.44 -2.09
C ARG A 437 23.93 39.10 -2.62
N SER A 438 24.85 39.48 -1.74
CA SER A 438 26.10 40.15 -2.09
C SER A 438 27.19 39.19 -2.57
N ALA A 439 27.34 38.02 -1.92
CA ALA A 439 28.29 36.97 -2.29
C ALA A 439 28.01 36.36 -3.68
N LEU A 440 26.77 36.51 -4.18
CA LEU A 440 26.28 35.89 -5.41
C LEU A 440 26.64 36.64 -6.69
N LYS A 441 27.30 37.79 -6.58
CA LYS A 441 27.98 38.45 -7.71
C LYS A 441 29.34 37.82 -8.05
N ALA A 442 29.84 36.90 -7.21
CA ALA A 442 31.08 36.15 -7.39
C ALA A 442 30.81 34.73 -7.93
N GLN A 443 31.76 34.10 -8.64
CA GLN A 443 31.57 32.76 -9.21
C GLN A 443 31.53 31.66 -8.11
N PRO A 444 30.88 30.50 -8.35
CA PRO A 444 30.76 29.41 -7.36
C PRO A 444 32.08 28.93 -6.75
N THR A 445 33.17 28.98 -7.50
CA THR A 445 34.53 28.65 -7.06
C THR A 445 35.13 29.67 -6.09
N GLU A 446 34.62 30.90 -6.09
CA GLU A 446 35.05 32.00 -5.21
C GLU A 446 34.30 32.00 -3.87
N TRP A 447 33.17 31.28 -3.75
CA TRP A 447 32.36 31.25 -2.52
C TRP A 447 33.10 30.59 -1.35
N ALA A 448 33.99 29.63 -1.62
CA ALA A 448 34.90 29.05 -0.63
C ALA A 448 35.94 30.05 -0.09
N GLN A 449 36.14 31.19 -0.78
CA GLN A 449 37.08 32.25 -0.41
C GLN A 449 36.39 33.48 0.18
N VAL A 450 35.05 33.54 0.20
CA VAL A 450 34.30 34.63 0.84
C VAL A 450 34.29 34.38 2.35
N PRO A 451 35.01 35.16 3.17
CA PRO A 451 35.14 34.91 4.60
C PRO A 451 33.93 35.52 5.32
N LEU A 452 32.77 34.87 5.19
CA LEU A 452 31.56 35.24 5.91
C LEU A 452 31.21 34.10 6.87
N PRO A 453 31.57 34.21 8.17
CA PRO A 453 31.31 33.16 9.16
C PRO A 453 29.85 32.71 9.21
N LYS A 454 28.91 33.58 8.82
CA LYS A 454 27.47 33.29 8.82
C LYS A 454 26.97 32.71 7.50
N LEU A 455 27.56 33.09 6.36
CA LEU A 455 27.37 32.41 5.09
C LEU A 455 27.89 30.97 5.16
N ALA A 456 29.01 30.77 5.86
CA ALA A 456 29.52 29.44 6.20
C ALA A 456 28.50 28.66 7.04
N ARG A 457 27.87 29.26 8.07
CA ARG A 457 26.80 28.60 8.84
C ARG A 457 25.58 28.24 7.98
N PHE A 458 25.20 29.08 7.01
CA PHE A 458 24.11 28.75 6.08
C PHE A 458 24.51 27.61 5.13
N ALA A 459 25.71 27.66 4.57
CA ALA A 459 26.24 26.62 3.70
C ALA A 459 26.42 25.29 4.45
N GLU A 460 26.87 25.33 5.71
CA GLU A 460 26.97 24.18 6.62
C GLU A 460 25.60 23.63 6.97
N TYR A 461 24.60 24.48 7.24
CA TYR A 461 23.23 24.03 7.46
C TYR A 461 22.62 23.41 6.20
N ALA A 462 22.80 24.05 5.05
CA ALA A 462 22.33 23.53 3.77
C ALA A 462 23.00 22.19 3.48
N ALA A 463 24.33 22.12 3.61
CA ALA A 463 25.05 20.85 3.53
C ALA A 463 24.51 19.85 4.56
N ALA A 464 24.37 20.18 5.84
CA ALA A 464 23.85 19.29 6.88
C ALA A 464 22.45 18.73 6.57
N ARG A 465 21.56 19.58 6.05
CA ARG A 465 20.19 19.22 5.65
C ARG A 465 20.20 18.29 4.44
N GLU A 466 21.00 18.61 3.43
CA GLU A 466 21.16 17.81 2.21
C GLU A 466 21.98 16.51 2.44
N THR A 467 22.83 16.47 3.49
CA THR A 467 23.82 15.39 3.78
C THR A 467 23.29 14.25 4.65
N HIS A 468 21.99 14.12 4.90
CA HIS A 468 21.44 12.96 5.65
C HIS A 468 21.71 11.58 5.01
N LYS A 469 22.56 11.47 3.97
CA LYS A 469 22.88 10.26 3.21
C LYS A 469 24.36 10.06 2.82
N GLY A 470 25.31 10.78 3.42
CA GLY A 470 26.77 10.50 3.36
C GLY A 470 27.39 10.27 1.96
N GLY A 471 27.95 11.32 1.35
CA GLY A 471 28.89 11.15 0.23
C GLY A 471 29.15 12.43 -0.55
N ALA A 472 30.33 12.54 -1.18
CA ALA A 472 30.95 13.72 -1.81
C ALA A 472 30.17 14.58 -2.86
N GLY A 473 28.84 14.43 -3.00
CA GLY A 473 27.96 15.35 -3.76
C GLY A 473 27.45 16.55 -2.93
N ASP A 474 27.90 16.67 -1.68
CA ASP A 474 27.33 17.54 -0.63
C ASP A 474 27.42 19.04 -0.93
N LEU A 475 28.51 19.49 -1.56
CA LEU A 475 28.67 20.91 -1.91
C LEU A 475 27.83 21.27 -3.14
N GLU A 476 27.78 20.42 -4.17
CA GLU A 476 27.07 20.72 -5.42
C GLU A 476 25.55 20.83 -5.21
N VAL A 477 24.98 19.99 -4.33
CA VAL A 477 23.56 20.05 -3.93
C VAL A 477 23.27 21.34 -3.13
N ALA A 478 24.12 21.69 -2.17
CA ALA A 478 23.97 22.91 -1.37
C ALA A 478 24.11 24.18 -2.22
N LEU A 479 25.05 24.20 -3.17
CA LEU A 479 25.21 25.29 -4.15
C LEU A 479 23.98 25.41 -5.07
N GLY A 480 23.38 24.28 -5.46
CA GLY A 480 22.14 24.23 -6.24
C GLY A 480 20.95 24.81 -5.47
N ALA A 481 20.77 24.42 -4.20
CA ALA A 481 19.75 25.01 -3.34
C ALA A 481 19.98 26.52 -3.17
N PHE A 482 21.21 26.95 -2.95
CA PHE A 482 21.54 28.37 -2.82
C PHE A 482 21.30 29.18 -4.09
N ALA A 483 21.56 28.59 -5.27
CA ALA A 483 21.24 29.20 -6.55
C ALA A 483 19.75 29.45 -6.72
N ILE A 484 18.91 28.52 -6.24
CA ILE A 484 17.46 28.66 -6.31
C ILE A 484 16.94 29.76 -5.38
N MET A 485 17.51 29.86 -4.18
CA MET A 485 17.17 30.90 -3.20
C MET A 485 17.40 32.34 -3.73
N GLN A 486 18.21 32.52 -4.78
CA GLN A 486 18.50 33.84 -5.37
C GLN A 486 17.31 34.48 -6.08
N GLU A 487 16.42 33.66 -6.64
CA GLU A 487 15.34 34.14 -7.51
C GLU A 487 14.13 34.69 -6.71
N LEU A 488 14.30 34.93 -5.41
CA LEU A 488 13.21 35.25 -4.47
C LEU A 488 13.33 36.70 -3.97
N ASP A 489 12.31 37.49 -4.30
CA ASP A 489 12.29 38.94 -4.04
C ASP A 489 12.10 39.28 -2.54
N THR A 490 11.38 38.45 -1.78
CA THR A 490 11.01 38.71 -0.37
C THR A 490 11.22 37.50 0.55
N PHE A 491 11.66 37.77 1.78
CA PHE A 491 11.92 36.78 2.83
C PHE A 491 11.35 37.24 4.16
N GLU A 492 10.03 37.29 4.25
CA GLU A 492 9.37 37.44 5.56
C GLU A 492 8.91 36.06 6.03
N CYS A 493 9.62 35.50 7.01
CA CYS A 493 9.12 34.35 7.73
C CYS A 493 7.97 34.80 8.64
N GLY A 494 6.75 34.48 8.23
CA GLY A 494 5.64 34.36 9.16
C GLY A 494 5.90 33.25 10.18
N GLU A 495 5.08 33.16 11.23
CA GLU A 495 5.12 31.98 12.11
C GLU A 495 4.95 30.71 11.25
N PRO A 496 5.79 29.68 11.44
CA PRO A 496 5.65 28.43 10.70
C PRO A 496 4.24 27.87 10.92
N ARG A 497 3.55 27.53 9.81
CA ARG A 497 2.22 26.92 9.85
C ARG A 497 2.28 25.43 10.11
#